data_AF-A0A7J6X5H5-F1
#
_entry.id   AF-A0A7J6X5H5-F1
#
_cell.length_a   1.000
_cell.length_b   1.000
_cell.length_c   1.000
_cell.angle_alpha   90.00
_cell.angle_beta   90.00
_cell.angle_gamma   90.00
#
_symmetry.space_group_name_H-M   'P 1'
#
loop_
_entity.id
_entity.type
_entity.pdbx_description
1 polymer ?
#
loop_
_entity_poly.entity_id
_entity_poly.type
_entity_poly.pdbx_seq_one_letter_code
_entity_poly.pdbx_strand_id
1 'polypeptide(L)'
;VKIGLRVLTRPIADELPKIYRTLGENYNERVLPSIIHETLKAVVAQYNASQLITCSGLTFGEKFAAAIEAKQIAAQEAERAKFVVEKAEQDKKGAVIRAQGEAKSAQLIGQAIANNPAFITLRKIEAAREIAQTIAMSNNRVFLSSDDLLLNLQDMNLEPVKK
;
A
#
# COMPACT_ATOMS: atom_id res chain seq x y z
N VAL A 1 -4.19 35.64 7.40
CA VAL A 1 -5.48 35.33 8.05
C VAL A 1 -5.64 36.27 9.24
N LYS A 2 -6.58 37.22 9.21
CA LYS A 2 -6.88 38.11 10.34
C LYS A 2 -8.05 37.50 11.12
N ILE A 3 -7.79 36.90 12.28
CA ILE A 3 -8.83 36.38 13.17
C ILE A 3 -9.10 37.44 14.23
N GLY A 4 -10.31 37.96 14.29
CA GLY A 4 -10.76 38.85 15.35
C GLY A 4 -11.38 38.03 16.47
N LEU A 5 -10.75 37.99 17.65
CA LEU A 5 -11.27 37.31 18.84
C LEU A 5 -11.89 38.34 19.79
N ARG A 6 -13.17 38.18 20.13
CA ARG A 6 -13.83 38.96 21.20
C ARG A 6 -13.93 38.08 22.44
N VAL A 7 -13.29 38.51 23.51
CA VAL A 7 -13.31 37.82 24.81
C VAL A 7 -14.15 38.64 25.78
N LEU A 8 -15.19 38.01 26.34
CA LEU A 8 -15.99 38.58 27.41
C LEU A 8 -15.42 38.08 28.74
N THR A 9 -14.81 38.95 29.52
CA THR A 9 -14.31 38.60 30.86
C THR A 9 -15.21 39.22 31.93
N ARG A 10 -15.46 38.48 33.02
CA ARG A 10 -16.07 39.00 34.25
C ARG A 10 -15.05 38.81 35.38
N PRO A 11 -14.41 39.87 35.90
CA PRO A 11 -13.50 39.76 37.03
C PRO A 11 -14.25 39.39 38.31
N ILE A 12 -13.58 38.64 39.19
CA ILE A 12 -14.12 38.22 40.50
C ILE A 12 -14.08 39.42 41.45
N ALA A 13 -15.23 39.77 42.03
CA ALA A 13 -15.41 40.98 42.84
C ALA A 13 -14.44 41.11 44.03
N ASP A 14 -14.02 39.99 44.60
CA ASP A 14 -13.15 39.93 45.78
C ASP A 14 -11.69 40.30 45.48
N GLU A 15 -11.23 40.07 44.24
CA GLU A 15 -9.85 40.34 43.83
C GLU A 15 -9.68 41.68 43.11
N LEU A 16 -10.78 42.38 42.79
CA LEU A 16 -10.79 43.69 42.15
C LEU A 16 -9.89 44.72 42.86
N PRO A 17 -9.91 44.85 44.20
CA PRO A 17 -9.03 45.80 44.90
C PRO A 17 -7.53 45.46 44.79
N LYS A 18 -7.20 44.17 44.74
CA LYS A 18 -5.81 43.69 44.60
C LYS A 18 -5.30 43.95 43.19
N ILE A 19 -6.10 43.63 42.18
CA ILE A 19 -5.80 43.84 40.76
C ILE A 19 -5.64 45.34 40.47
N TYR A 20 -6.54 46.17 41.01
CA TYR A 20 -6.48 47.61 40.83
C TYR A 20 -5.21 48.23 41.46
N ARG A 21 -4.77 47.73 42.63
CA ARG A 21 -3.55 48.19 43.29
C ARG A 21 -2.25 47.75 42.60
N THR A 22 -2.20 46.55 42.03
CA THR A 22 -0.95 46.01 41.45
C THR A 22 -0.80 46.30 39.95
N LEU A 23 -1.90 46.34 39.20
CA LEU A 23 -1.89 46.40 37.73
C LEU A 23 -2.43 47.73 37.19
N GLY A 24 -3.10 48.53 38.04
CA GLY A 24 -3.63 49.86 37.68
C GLY A 24 -4.74 49.81 36.61
N GLU A 25 -5.15 50.99 36.13
CA GLU A 25 -6.20 51.15 35.11
C GLU A 25 -5.85 50.48 33.76
N ASN A 26 -4.57 50.20 33.52
CA ASN A 26 -4.07 49.56 32.30
C ASN A 26 -4.24 48.03 32.26
N TYR A 27 -4.88 47.43 33.28
CA TYR A 27 -5.17 45.99 33.32
C TYR A 27 -5.94 45.51 32.08
N ASN A 28 -6.97 46.27 31.67
CA ASN A 28 -7.82 45.92 30.54
C ASN A 28 -7.12 46.00 29.18
N GLU A 29 -6.23 46.98 29.00
CA GLU A 29 -5.60 47.21 27.70
C GLU A 29 -4.30 46.44 27.51
N ARG A 30 -3.58 46.13 28.59
CA ARG A 30 -2.23 45.55 28.48
C ARG A 30 -2.17 44.09 28.92
N VAL A 31 -2.85 43.73 30.00
CA VAL A 31 -2.68 42.42 30.64
C VAL A 31 -3.61 41.39 30.00
N LEU A 32 -4.87 41.79 29.77
CA LEU A 32 -5.88 40.96 29.13
C LEU A 32 -5.44 40.49 27.72
N PRO A 33 -5.03 41.38 26.79
CA PRO A 33 -4.55 40.92 25.49
C PRO A 33 -3.30 40.05 25.56
N SER A 34 -2.40 40.31 26.52
CA SER A 34 -1.16 39.55 26.66
C SER A 34 -1.42 38.09 27.09
N ILE A 35 -2.26 37.90 28.11
CA ILE A 35 -2.65 36.56 28.60
C ILE A 35 -3.47 35.81 27.55
N ILE A 36 -4.37 36.50 26.85
CA ILE A 36 -5.18 35.91 25.78
C ILE A 36 -4.27 35.46 24.63
N HIS A 37 -3.31 36.27 24.20
CA HIS A 37 -2.38 35.88 23.16
C HIS A 37 -1.49 34.69 23.57
N GLU A 38 -1.04 34.65 24.82
CA GLU A 38 -0.20 33.57 25.33
C GLU A 38 -0.97 32.24 25.39
N THR A 39 -2.16 32.25 25.99
CA THR A 39 -3.03 31.07 26.08
C THR A 39 -3.53 30.60 24.71
N LEU A 40 -3.85 31.52 23.79
CA LEU A 40 -4.21 31.17 22.42
C LEU A 40 -3.04 30.52 21.68
N LYS A 41 -1.81 31.05 21.80
CA LYS A 41 -0.63 30.43 21.18
C LYS A 41 -0.41 29.02 21.72
N ALA A 42 -0.55 28.82 23.03
CA ALA A 42 -0.41 27.50 23.64
C ALA A 42 -1.47 26.50 23.12
N VAL A 43 -2.72 26.93 22.96
CA VAL A 43 -3.81 26.08 22.46
C VAL A 43 -3.67 25.82 20.96
N VAL A 44 -3.36 26.83 20.15
CA VAL A 44 -3.16 26.68 18.70
C VAL A 44 -1.94 25.80 18.38
N ALA A 45 -0.93 25.76 19.24
CA ALA A 45 0.19 24.83 19.09
C ALA A 45 -0.20 23.36 19.39
N GLN A 46 -1.17 23.13 20.28
CA GLN A 46 -1.65 21.79 20.61
C GLN A 46 -2.65 21.24 19.58
N TYR A 47 -3.40 22.09 18.89
CA TYR A 47 -4.40 21.67 17.91
C TYR A 47 -3.94 21.99 16.48
N ASN A 48 -3.88 20.98 15.62
CA ASN A 48 -3.65 21.19 14.20
C ASN A 48 -4.69 22.16 13.64
N ALA A 49 -4.26 23.15 12.86
CA ALA A 49 -5.13 24.20 12.32
C ALA A 49 -6.38 23.64 11.60
N SER A 50 -6.31 22.43 11.05
CA SER A 50 -7.46 21.74 10.46
C SER A 50 -8.58 21.43 11.46
N GLN A 51 -8.26 21.07 12.71
CA GLN A 51 -9.26 20.74 13.73
C GLN A 51 -9.98 21.98 14.30
N LEU A 52 -9.25 23.10 14.43
CA LEU A 52 -9.82 24.38 14.86
C LEU A 52 -10.79 24.96 13.83
N ILE A 53 -10.54 24.72 12.53
CA ILE A 53 -11.38 25.14 11.42
C ILE A 53 -12.69 24.32 11.37
N THR A 54 -12.67 23.04 11.71
CA THR A 54 -13.88 22.19 11.72
C THR A 54 -14.77 22.42 12.95
N CYS A 55 -14.18 22.79 14.10
CA CYS A 55 -14.93 22.98 15.35
C CYS A 55 -15.63 24.35 15.41
N SER A 56 -15.10 25.36 14.72
CA SER A 56 -15.75 26.66 14.55
C SER A 56 -16.60 26.58 13.30
N GLY A 57 -17.92 26.37 13.42
CA GLY A 57 -18.87 26.23 12.30
C GLY A 57 -18.96 27.47 11.39
N LEU A 58 -17.89 27.74 10.65
CA LEU A 58 -17.77 28.75 9.63
C LEU A 58 -18.19 28.13 8.32
N THR A 59 -19.39 28.47 7.89
CA THR A 59 -19.82 28.29 6.51
C THR A 59 -18.98 29.22 5.63
N PHE A 60 -17.82 28.73 5.20
CA PHE A 60 -17.09 29.37 4.12
C PHE A 60 -17.99 29.36 2.88
N GLY A 61 -18.12 30.51 2.21
CA GLY A 61 -18.97 30.62 1.02
C GLY A 61 -18.62 29.56 -0.03
N GLU A 62 -19.62 29.12 -0.79
CA GLU A 62 -19.56 28.03 -1.78
C GLU A 62 -18.30 28.06 -2.67
N LYS A 63 -17.85 29.25 -3.07
CA LYS A 63 -16.65 29.47 -3.89
C LYS A 63 -15.32 29.14 -3.18
N PHE A 64 -15.24 29.29 -1.85
CA PHE A 64 -14.04 28.98 -1.07
C PHE A 64 -13.96 27.50 -0.72
N ALA A 65 -15.10 26.85 -0.43
CA ALA A 65 -15.16 25.40 -0.24
C ALA A 65 -14.77 24.65 -1.52
N ALA A 66 -15.32 25.05 -2.68
CA ALA A 66 -14.98 24.48 -3.98
C ALA A 66 -13.49 24.63 -4.33
N ALA A 67 -12.87 25.77 -3.99
CA ALA A 67 -11.45 26.01 -4.25
C ALA A 67 -10.53 25.13 -3.38
N ILE A 68 -10.91 24.88 -2.12
CA ILE A 68 -10.16 23.98 -1.24
C ILE A 68 -10.31 22.54 -1.70
N GLU A 69 -11.53 22.12 -2.02
CA GLU A 69 -11.82 20.76 -2.50
C GLU A 69 -11.09 20.48 -3.82
N ALA A 70 -11.10 21.41 -4.77
CA ALA A 70 -10.34 21.30 -6.02
C ALA A 70 -8.84 21.19 -5.77
N LYS A 71 -8.28 21.94 -4.82
CA LYS A 71 -6.86 21.86 -4.46
C LYS A 71 -6.52 20.53 -3.78
N GLN A 72 -7.43 20.00 -2.98
CA GLN A 72 -7.31 18.68 -2.36
C GLN A 72 -7.34 17.57 -3.41
N ILE A 73 -8.28 17.62 -4.35
CA ILE A 73 -8.40 16.67 -5.45
C ILE A 73 -7.12 16.71 -6.30
N ALA A 74 -6.63 17.89 -6.66
CA ALA A 74 -5.40 18.04 -7.44
C ALA A 74 -4.16 17.46 -6.72
N ALA A 75 -4.04 17.68 -5.41
CA ALA A 75 -2.96 17.09 -4.62
C ALA A 75 -3.06 15.56 -4.54
N GLN A 76 -4.26 15.03 -4.33
CA GLN A 76 -4.50 13.59 -4.23
C GLN A 76 -4.32 12.89 -5.57
N GLU A 77 -4.71 13.51 -6.66
CA GLU A 77 -4.55 12.98 -8.01
C GLU A 77 -3.07 12.95 -8.43
N ALA A 78 -2.29 13.96 -8.07
CA ALA A 78 -0.84 13.96 -8.27
C ALA A 78 -0.14 12.84 -7.48
N GLU A 79 -0.57 12.57 -6.25
CA GLU A 79 -0.02 11.47 -5.44
C GLU A 79 -0.43 10.10 -6.00
N ARG A 80 -1.68 9.96 -6.42
CA ARG A 80 -2.18 8.73 -7.05
C ARG A 80 -1.48 8.44 -8.37
N ALA A 81 -1.19 9.47 -9.18
CA ALA A 81 -0.44 9.33 -10.42
C ALA A 81 0.98 8.78 -10.18
N LYS A 82 1.67 9.26 -9.14
CA LYS A 82 2.98 8.70 -8.73
C LYS A 82 2.88 7.23 -8.38
N PHE A 83 1.84 6.85 -7.62
CA PHE A 83 1.63 5.45 -7.24
C PHE A 83 1.36 4.53 -8.44
N VAL A 84 0.61 5.00 -9.45
CA VAL A 84 0.33 4.22 -10.66
C VAL A 84 1.61 3.98 -11.46
N VAL A 85 2.46 5.00 -11.62
CA VAL A 85 3.76 4.85 -12.30
C VAL A 85 4.64 3.85 -11.57
N GLU A 86 4.74 3.97 -10.24
CA GLU A 86 5.58 3.08 -9.45
C GLU A 86 5.09 1.63 -9.46
N LYS A 87 3.76 1.43 -9.39
CA LYS A 87 3.15 0.11 -9.54
C LYS A 87 3.49 -0.52 -10.90
N ALA A 88 3.39 0.25 -11.98
CA ALA A 88 3.72 -0.23 -13.31
C ALA A 88 5.21 -0.61 -13.46
N GLU A 89 6.12 0.15 -12.84
CA GLU A 89 7.53 -0.22 -12.79
C GLU A 89 7.80 -1.51 -12.01
N GLN A 90 7.12 -1.69 -10.87
CA GLN A 90 7.24 -2.91 -10.06
C GLN A 90 6.69 -4.13 -10.80
N ASP A 91 5.52 -4.02 -11.43
CA ASP A 91 4.93 -5.11 -12.22
C ASP A 91 5.86 -5.52 -13.37
N LYS A 92 6.50 -4.55 -14.05
CA LYS A 92 7.50 -4.81 -15.10
C LYS A 92 8.73 -5.54 -14.54
N LYS A 93 9.29 -5.06 -13.42
CA LYS A 93 10.44 -5.72 -12.77
C LYS A 93 10.08 -7.14 -12.33
N GLY A 94 8.89 -7.34 -11.76
CA GLY A 94 8.37 -8.64 -11.36
C GLY A 94 8.27 -9.61 -12.53
N ALA A 95 7.73 -9.17 -13.68
CA ALA A 95 7.66 -9.99 -14.89
C ALA A 95 9.05 -10.42 -15.39
N VAL A 96 10.04 -9.52 -15.39
CA VAL A 96 11.41 -9.84 -15.80
C VAL A 96 12.07 -10.83 -14.83
N ILE A 97 11.94 -10.61 -13.52
CA ILE A 97 12.52 -11.50 -12.50
C ILE A 97 11.90 -12.89 -12.60
N ARG A 98 10.58 -12.97 -12.80
CA ARG A 98 9.88 -14.25 -12.99
C ARG A 98 10.38 -14.96 -14.25
N ALA A 99 10.47 -14.26 -15.38
CA ALA A 99 10.98 -14.82 -16.63
C ALA A 99 12.44 -15.29 -16.50
N GLN A 100 13.29 -14.52 -15.81
CA GLN A 100 14.69 -14.90 -15.54
C GLN A 100 14.78 -16.10 -14.60
N GLY A 101 13.93 -16.16 -13.58
CA GLY A 101 13.84 -17.29 -12.66
C GLY A 101 13.44 -18.56 -13.39
N GLU A 102 12.37 -18.51 -14.18
CA GLU A 102 11.91 -19.61 -15.02
C GLU A 102 12.99 -20.04 -16.03
N ALA A 103 13.65 -19.09 -16.71
CA ALA A 103 14.72 -19.38 -17.65
C ALA A 103 15.93 -20.05 -16.99
N LYS A 104 16.39 -19.54 -15.84
CA LYS A 104 17.53 -20.12 -15.11
C LYS A 104 17.20 -21.49 -14.54
N SER A 105 15.97 -21.70 -14.06
CA SER A 105 15.46 -23.01 -13.65
C SER A 105 15.41 -23.99 -14.83
N ALA A 106 14.89 -23.58 -15.97
CA ALA A 106 14.84 -24.40 -17.17
C ALA A 106 16.25 -24.78 -17.66
N GLN A 107 17.22 -23.85 -17.58
CA GLN A 107 18.62 -24.13 -17.91
C GLN A 107 19.25 -25.15 -16.95
N LEU A 108 19.04 -25.00 -15.64
CA LEU A 108 19.55 -25.94 -14.63
C LEU A 108 18.93 -27.35 -14.81
N ILE A 109 17.63 -27.41 -15.08
CA ILE A 109 16.93 -28.66 -15.40
C ILE A 109 17.49 -29.26 -16.71
N GLY A 110 17.70 -28.44 -17.73
CA GLY A 110 18.29 -28.86 -19.01
C GLY A 110 19.70 -29.42 -18.87
N GLN A 111 20.55 -28.80 -18.04
CA GLN A 111 21.89 -29.31 -17.73
C GLN A 111 21.83 -30.62 -16.94
N ALA A 112 20.91 -30.74 -15.97
CA ALA A 112 20.70 -31.99 -15.23
C ALA A 112 20.21 -33.14 -16.14
N ILE A 113 19.35 -32.83 -17.11
CA ILE A 113 18.87 -33.75 -18.15
C ILE A 113 20.04 -34.21 -19.05
N ALA A 114 20.86 -33.27 -19.52
CA ALA A 114 21.98 -33.57 -20.40
C ALA A 114 23.04 -34.47 -19.74
N ASN A 115 23.25 -34.29 -18.43
CA ASN A 115 24.20 -35.08 -17.66
C ASN A 115 23.72 -36.52 -17.36
N ASN A 116 22.41 -36.78 -17.35
CA ASN A 116 21.87 -38.11 -17.05
C ASN A 116 20.63 -38.46 -17.91
N PRO A 117 20.78 -39.25 -18.99
CA PRO A 117 19.66 -39.70 -19.81
C PRO A 117 18.64 -40.58 -19.06
N ALA A 118 19.00 -41.20 -17.92
CA ALA A 118 18.06 -41.93 -17.08
C ALA A 118 17.05 -41.00 -16.35
N PHE A 119 17.34 -39.70 -16.26
CA PHE A 119 16.41 -38.73 -15.68
C PHE A 119 15.19 -38.48 -16.58
N ILE A 120 15.37 -38.47 -17.91
CA ILE A 120 14.26 -38.31 -18.87
C ILE A 120 13.35 -39.53 -18.86
N THR A 121 13.91 -40.73 -18.79
CA THR A 121 13.10 -41.96 -18.73
C THR A 121 12.33 -42.03 -17.41
N LEU A 122 12.95 -41.70 -16.27
CA LEU A 122 12.25 -41.64 -14.99
C LEU A 122 11.13 -40.59 -15.00
N ARG A 123 11.37 -39.39 -15.57
CA ARG A 123 10.33 -38.36 -15.70
C ARG A 123 9.19 -38.75 -16.61
N LYS A 124 9.47 -39.45 -17.72
CA LYS A 124 8.45 -40.02 -18.60
C LYS A 124 7.59 -41.03 -17.85
N ILE A 125 8.19 -41.91 -17.05
CA ILE A 125 7.47 -42.90 -16.24
C ILE A 125 6.63 -42.22 -15.15
N GLU A 126 7.15 -41.19 -14.48
CA GLU A 126 6.40 -40.43 -13.46
C GLU A 126 5.19 -39.69 -14.06
N ALA A 127 5.39 -38.96 -15.17
CA ALA A 127 4.31 -38.25 -15.85
C ALA A 127 3.25 -39.23 -16.39
N ALA A 128 3.67 -40.35 -16.96
CA ALA A 128 2.76 -41.40 -17.41
C ALA A 128 1.96 -42.00 -16.25
N ARG A 129 2.59 -42.21 -15.09
CA ARG A 129 1.93 -42.69 -13.87
C ARG A 129 0.93 -41.67 -13.31
N GLU A 130 1.27 -40.38 -13.30
CA GLU A 130 0.37 -39.31 -12.85
C GLU A 130 -0.86 -39.21 -13.74
N ILE A 131 -0.68 -39.19 -15.06
CA ILE A 131 -1.77 -39.20 -16.04
C ILE A 131 -2.64 -40.45 -15.86
N ALA A 132 -2.03 -41.63 -15.73
CA ALA A 132 -2.76 -42.88 -15.50
C ALA A 132 -3.57 -42.85 -14.19
N GLN A 133 -3.02 -42.26 -13.12
CA GLN A 133 -3.71 -42.11 -11.84
C GLN A 133 -4.87 -41.12 -11.94
N THR A 134 -4.69 -39.97 -12.61
CA THR A 134 -5.77 -39.00 -12.85
C THR A 134 -6.89 -39.61 -13.70
N ILE A 135 -6.56 -40.41 -14.72
CA ILE A 135 -7.54 -41.11 -15.56
C ILE A 135 -8.26 -42.20 -14.77
N ALA A 136 -7.55 -42.99 -13.97
CA ALA A 136 -8.14 -44.04 -13.13
C ALA A 136 -9.09 -43.48 -12.06
N MET A 137 -8.84 -42.27 -11.56
CA MET A 137 -9.73 -41.57 -10.63
C MET A 137 -10.87 -40.82 -11.33
N SER A 138 -10.79 -40.61 -12.65
CA SER A 138 -11.83 -39.91 -13.39
C SER A 138 -13.04 -40.82 -13.65
N ASN A 139 -14.25 -40.29 -13.44
CA ASN A 139 -15.50 -41.02 -13.70
C ASN A 139 -15.76 -41.29 -15.19
N ASN A 140 -14.97 -40.70 -16.09
CA ASN A 140 -15.09 -40.85 -17.54
C ASN A 140 -14.05 -41.85 -18.02
N ARG A 141 -14.40 -43.14 -18.04
CA ARG A 141 -13.53 -44.23 -18.52
C ARG A 141 -13.39 -44.17 -20.05
N VAL A 142 -12.58 -43.24 -20.53
CA VAL A 142 -12.05 -43.28 -21.90
C VAL A 142 -10.96 -44.36 -21.90
N PHE A 143 -11.26 -45.51 -22.52
CA PHE A 143 -10.27 -46.56 -22.76
C PHE A 143 -9.27 -46.03 -23.79
N LEU A 144 -8.06 -45.70 -23.34
CA LEU A 144 -6.96 -45.34 -24.22
C LEU A 144 -6.18 -46.61 -24.55
N SER A 145 -5.91 -46.84 -25.84
CA SER A 145 -5.02 -47.91 -26.28
C SER A 145 -3.58 -47.57 -25.86
N SER A 146 -2.78 -48.60 -25.57
CA SER A 146 -1.34 -48.45 -25.27
C SER A 146 -0.58 -47.70 -26.37
N ASP A 147 -1.09 -47.70 -27.61
CA ASP A 147 -0.54 -46.97 -28.75
C ASP A 147 -0.74 -45.45 -28.66
N ASP A 148 -1.91 -44.96 -28.22
CA ASP A 148 -2.20 -43.52 -28.07
C ASP A 148 -1.45 -42.89 -26.90
N LEU A 149 -1.16 -43.69 -25.88
CA LEU A 149 -0.40 -43.27 -24.71
C LEU A 149 1.12 -43.25 -24.95
N LEU A 150 1.59 -43.65 -26.13
CA LEU A 150 3.02 -43.80 -26.44
C LEU A 150 3.77 -44.57 -25.33
N LEU A 151 3.07 -45.49 -24.67
CA LEU A 151 3.60 -46.32 -23.59
C LEU A 151 4.40 -47.51 -24.13
N ASN A 152 4.67 -47.53 -25.43
CA ASN A 152 5.48 -48.57 -26.03
C ASN A 152 6.95 -48.38 -25.62
N LEU A 153 7.32 -49.03 -24.52
CA LEU A 153 8.68 -49.16 -24.01
C LEU A 153 9.63 -49.91 -24.97
N GLN A 154 9.13 -50.40 -26.12
CA GLN A 154 9.92 -51.13 -27.11
C GLN A 154 10.89 -50.26 -27.93
N ASP A 155 10.73 -48.93 -27.95
CA ASP A 155 11.69 -48.02 -28.61
C ASP A 155 12.79 -47.52 -27.65
N MET A 156 12.94 -48.15 -26.49
CA MET A 156 14.16 -48.02 -25.67
C MET A 156 15.25 -48.94 -26.23
N ASN A 157 15.79 -48.62 -27.42
CA ASN A 157 17.09 -49.16 -27.81
C ASN A 157 18.14 -48.55 -26.86
N LEU A 158 18.36 -49.23 -25.74
CA LEU A 158 19.46 -48.99 -24.82
C LEU A 158 20.75 -49.42 -25.53
N GLU A 159 21.28 -48.58 -26.40
CA GLU A 159 22.69 -48.64 -26.76
C GLU A 159 23.50 -48.54 -25.46
N PRO A 160 24.28 -49.57 -25.08
CA PRO A 160 25.09 -49.49 -23.88
C PRO A 160 26.12 -48.38 -24.07
N VAL A 161 26.12 -47.41 -23.15
CA VAL A 161 27.18 -46.41 -23.03
C VAL A 161 28.52 -47.15 -23.02
N LYS A 162 29.26 -47.09 -24.13
CA LYS A 162 30.63 -47.58 -24.20
C LYS A 162 31.46 -46.77 -23.20
N LYS A 163 32.15 -47.52 -22.32
CA LYS A 163 33.12 -47.03 -21.35
C LYS A 163 34.15 -46.10 -21.96
#